data_AF-A0A7V3I3A0-F1
#
_entry.id   AF-A0A7V3I3A0-F1
#
_cell.length_a   1.000
_cell.length_b   1.000
_cell.length_c   1.000
_cell.angle_alpha   90.00
_cell.angle_beta   90.00
_cell.angle_gamma   90.00
#
_symmetry.space_group_name_H-M   'P 1'
#
loop_
_entity.id
_entity.type
_entity.pdbx_description
1 polymer ?
#
loop_
_entity_poly.entity_id
_entity_poly.type
_entity_poly.pdbx_seq_one_letter_code
_entity_poly.pdbx_strand_id
1 'polypeptide(L)'
;MQAQSTSIISVGGVTMTSTVTRTADAQIGVDPSLPAAKSGALTTRTGDSAGTMTLESGHGIQTGDVIEVYWEGGMRYRVTVGTVSGTSVPFSAGSGDALPAQGTSVTASKHTELDIDVEASRVKWFSVQCDKPACLHLYDDTDTLILSLPLPAGEDWTWRSGGTVANPFGNNAIAKALASQSSSSATATLKIGILYDSEV
;
A
#
# COMPACT_ATOMS: atom_id res chain seq x y z
N MET A 1 23.08 13.39 2.63
CA MET A 1 22.25 12.92 1.50
C MET A 1 21.33 14.03 0.98
N GLN A 2 20.79 13.91 -0.23
CA GLN A 2 19.90 14.92 -0.84
C GLN A 2 18.74 14.24 -1.57
N ALA A 3 17.53 14.75 -1.36
CA ALA A 3 16.37 14.46 -2.21
C ALA A 3 15.98 15.71 -2.99
N GLN A 4 15.58 15.50 -4.24
CA GLN A 4 15.09 16.55 -5.13
C GLN A 4 13.82 16.05 -5.81
N SER A 5 12.83 16.93 -5.91
CA SER A 5 11.67 16.74 -6.78
C SER A 5 11.54 17.94 -7.70
N THR A 6 11.29 17.65 -8.97
CA THR A 6 10.94 18.63 -9.99
C THR A 6 9.55 18.30 -10.50
N SER A 7 8.61 19.22 -10.35
CA SER A 7 7.24 19.08 -10.86
C SER A 7 7.04 20.05 -12.01
N ILE A 8 6.51 19.54 -13.12
CA ILE A 8 6.05 20.32 -14.26
C ILE A 8 4.56 20.09 -14.39
N ILE A 9 3.78 21.15 -14.18
CA ILE A 9 2.32 21.11 -14.30
C ILE A 9 1.94 21.93 -15.51
N SER A 10 1.25 21.31 -16.47
CA SER A 10 0.71 22.01 -17.64
C SER A 10 -0.81 21.84 -17.67
N VAL A 11 -1.54 22.92 -17.44
CA VAL A 11 -3.01 22.92 -17.43
C VAL A 11 -3.51 24.19 -18.13
N GLY A 12 -4.42 24.04 -19.09
CA GLY A 12 -5.03 25.18 -19.78
C GLY A 12 -4.02 26.08 -20.53
N GLY A 13 -2.89 25.53 -20.98
CA GLY A 13 -1.82 26.28 -21.65
C GLY A 13 -0.88 27.05 -20.71
N VAL A 14 -1.09 26.98 -19.39
CA VAL A 14 -0.15 27.51 -18.39
C VAL A 14 0.78 26.39 -17.93
N THR A 15 2.09 26.67 -17.94
CA THR A 15 3.11 25.78 -17.39
C THR A 15 3.65 26.35 -16.09
N MET A 16 3.67 25.52 -15.05
CA MET A 16 4.28 25.80 -13.76
C MET A 16 5.41 24.81 -13.52
N THR A 17 6.59 25.32 -13.15
CA THR A 17 7.74 24.49 -12.80
C THR A 17 8.14 24.79 -11.36
N SER A 18 8.33 23.74 -10.56
CA SER A 18 8.80 23.85 -9.19
C SER A 18 9.89 22.83 -8.95
N THR A 19 10.99 23.27 -8.33
CA THR A 19 12.07 22.40 -7.86
C THR A 19 12.19 22.57 -6.36
N VAL A 20 12.08 21.47 -5.62
CA VAL A 20 12.29 21.45 -4.18
C VAL A 20 13.45 20.53 -3.88
N THR A 21 14.37 21.01 -3.06
CA THR A 21 15.55 20.26 -2.60
C THR A 21 15.55 20.21 -1.08
N ARG A 22 15.87 19.04 -0.52
CA ARG A 22 16.12 18.86 0.91
C ARG A 22 17.39 18.07 1.12
N THR A 23 18.06 18.34 2.23
CA THR A 23 19.23 17.61 2.70
C THR A 23 18.92 17.00 4.06
N ALA A 24 19.49 15.83 4.32
CA ALA A 24 19.48 15.17 5.62
C ALA A 24 20.70 14.26 5.70
N ASP A 25 20.90 13.58 6.82
CA ASP A 25 22.08 12.77 7.04
C ASP A 25 22.06 11.46 6.24
N ALA A 26 20.88 10.84 6.12
CA ALA A 26 20.69 9.51 5.53
C ALA A 26 19.48 9.42 4.59
N GLN A 27 19.39 8.31 3.85
CA GLN A 27 18.26 8.02 2.97
C GLN A 27 18.00 6.50 2.84
N ILE A 28 16.75 6.12 2.59
CA ILE A 28 16.33 4.76 2.20
C ILE A 28 15.71 4.85 0.81
N GLY A 29 16.07 3.93 -0.07
CA GLY A 29 15.45 3.77 -1.39
C GLY A 29 15.17 2.29 -1.65
N VAL A 30 13.91 1.95 -1.93
CA VAL A 30 13.49 0.57 -2.23
C VAL A 30 12.57 0.54 -3.44
N ASP A 31 12.73 -0.48 -4.28
CA ASP A 31 11.98 -0.67 -5.52
C ASP A 31 11.47 -2.12 -5.72
N PRO A 32 10.66 -2.66 -4.78
CA PRO A 32 10.25 -4.05 -4.81
C PRO A 32 9.22 -4.32 -5.90
N SER A 33 9.22 -5.56 -6.40
CA SER A 33 8.15 -6.08 -7.24
C SER A 33 6.95 -6.55 -6.41
N LEU A 34 5.75 -6.06 -6.70
CA LEU A 34 4.51 -6.52 -6.07
C LEU A 34 3.82 -7.57 -6.97
N PRO A 35 3.58 -8.80 -6.50
CA PRO A 35 2.94 -9.84 -7.29
C PRO A 35 1.57 -9.43 -7.86
N ALA A 36 1.19 -10.00 -9.01
CA ALA A 36 -0.17 -9.86 -9.56
C ALA A 36 -1.24 -10.39 -8.60
N ALA A 37 -2.30 -9.61 -8.42
CA ALA A 37 -3.46 -10.02 -7.65
C ALA A 37 -4.19 -11.20 -8.30
N LYS A 38 -4.94 -11.96 -7.51
CA LYS A 38 -5.70 -13.12 -7.94
C LYS A 38 -7.15 -12.73 -8.15
N SER A 39 -7.64 -12.81 -9.38
CA SER A 39 -9.02 -12.49 -9.75
C SER A 39 -10.01 -13.53 -9.22
N GLY A 40 -11.22 -13.05 -8.93
CA GLY A 40 -12.34 -13.88 -8.53
C GLY A 40 -13.61 -13.06 -8.26
N ALA A 41 -14.52 -13.64 -7.50
CA ALA A 41 -15.74 -12.98 -7.05
C ALA A 41 -16.05 -13.33 -5.59
N LEU A 42 -16.67 -12.40 -4.86
CA LEU A 42 -17.19 -12.65 -3.53
C LEU A 42 -18.44 -13.54 -3.62
N THR A 43 -18.32 -14.84 -3.37
CA THR A 43 -19.42 -15.80 -3.53
C THR A 43 -20.28 -15.97 -2.29
N THR A 44 -19.80 -15.55 -1.13
CA THR A 44 -20.60 -15.52 0.11
C THR A 44 -20.21 -14.30 0.93
N ARG A 45 -21.20 -13.59 1.45
CA ARG A 45 -21.03 -12.48 2.40
C ARG A 45 -21.76 -12.84 3.69
N THR A 46 -21.03 -13.03 4.78
CA THR A 46 -21.61 -13.35 6.10
C THR A 46 -21.64 -12.14 7.04
N GLY A 47 -20.98 -11.04 6.64
CA GLY A 47 -21.02 -9.75 7.32
C GLY A 47 -20.17 -8.72 6.58
N ASP A 48 -19.92 -7.57 7.22
CA ASP A 48 -19.12 -6.49 6.63
C ASP A 48 -17.63 -6.83 6.53
N SER A 49 -17.18 -7.86 7.24
CA SER A 49 -15.77 -8.23 7.36
C SER A 49 -15.50 -9.72 7.16
N ALA A 50 -16.50 -10.49 6.72
CA ALA A 50 -16.36 -11.93 6.57
C ALA A 50 -17.14 -12.44 5.36
N GLY A 51 -16.53 -13.36 4.64
CA GLY A 51 -17.09 -13.91 3.42
C GLY A 51 -16.25 -15.03 2.84
N THR A 52 -16.58 -15.39 1.61
CA THR A 52 -15.84 -16.38 0.82
C THR A 52 -15.70 -15.85 -0.58
N MET A 53 -14.47 -15.85 -1.08
CA MET A 53 -14.17 -15.58 -2.48
C MET A 53 -14.06 -16.91 -3.22
N THR A 54 -14.49 -16.95 -4.47
CA THR A 54 -14.06 -17.98 -5.41
C THR A 54 -13.04 -17.35 -6.35
N LEU A 55 -11.79 -17.80 -6.27
CA LEU A 55 -10.69 -17.31 -7.11
C LEU A 55 -10.45 -18.24 -8.29
N GLU A 56 -9.67 -17.79 -9.27
CA GLU A 56 -9.22 -18.67 -10.35
C GLU A 56 -8.33 -19.82 -9.84
N SER A 57 -8.33 -20.96 -10.54
CA SER A 57 -7.48 -22.11 -10.19
C SER A 57 -5.99 -21.73 -10.18
N GLY A 58 -5.22 -22.27 -9.23
CA GLY A 58 -3.80 -21.96 -9.11
C GLY A 58 -3.51 -20.61 -8.44
N HIS A 59 -4.47 -20.04 -7.71
CA HIS A 59 -4.32 -18.75 -7.01
C HIS A 59 -3.18 -18.73 -5.97
N GLY A 60 -2.76 -19.86 -5.41
CA GLY A 60 -1.60 -19.96 -4.51
C GLY A 60 -1.79 -19.34 -3.11
N ILE A 61 -3.02 -18.94 -2.78
CA ILE A 61 -3.43 -18.53 -1.43
C ILE A 61 -3.76 -19.79 -0.62
N GLN A 62 -3.26 -19.83 0.61
CA GLN A 62 -3.31 -20.94 1.55
C GLN A 62 -4.10 -20.56 2.81
N THR A 63 -4.59 -21.57 3.52
CA THR A 63 -5.19 -21.41 4.83
C THR A 63 -4.23 -20.70 5.78
N GLY A 64 -4.72 -19.66 6.47
CA GLY A 64 -3.93 -18.87 7.43
C GLY A 64 -3.13 -17.72 6.81
N ASP A 65 -3.09 -17.60 5.49
CA ASP A 65 -2.49 -16.41 4.85
C ASP A 65 -3.21 -15.14 5.31
N VAL A 66 -2.44 -14.05 5.40
CA VAL A 66 -2.97 -12.70 5.57
C VAL A 66 -2.87 -11.98 4.23
N ILE A 67 -4.01 -11.50 3.73
CA ILE A 67 -4.14 -10.91 2.39
C ILE A 67 -4.90 -9.59 2.41
N GLU A 68 -4.88 -8.88 1.28
CA GLU A 68 -5.81 -7.81 0.96
C GLU A 68 -6.80 -8.27 -0.09
N VAL A 69 -8.03 -7.75 0.01
CA VAL A 69 -9.11 -7.96 -0.94
C VAL A 69 -9.54 -6.61 -1.47
N TYR A 70 -9.52 -6.46 -2.80
CA TYR A 70 -9.89 -5.24 -3.49
C TYR A 70 -11.15 -5.45 -4.32
N TRP A 71 -11.93 -4.38 -4.46
CA TRP A 71 -13.05 -4.28 -5.39
C TRP A 71 -13.16 -2.85 -5.90
N GLU A 72 -14.06 -2.61 -6.85
CA GLU A 72 -14.31 -1.26 -7.32
C GLU A 72 -14.85 -0.38 -6.19
N GLY A 73 -14.11 0.66 -5.86
CA GLY A 73 -14.50 1.65 -4.84
C GLY A 73 -14.18 1.26 -3.39
N GLY A 74 -13.45 0.17 -3.14
CA GLY A 74 -13.04 -0.16 -1.78
C GLY A 74 -12.03 -1.28 -1.64
N MET A 75 -11.53 -1.44 -0.42
CA MET A 75 -10.61 -2.52 -0.06
C MET A 75 -10.80 -2.98 1.37
N ARG A 76 -10.43 -4.24 1.62
CA ARG A 76 -10.24 -4.76 2.98
C ARG A 76 -8.87 -5.38 3.10
N TYR A 77 -8.06 -4.84 3.99
CA TYR A 77 -6.67 -5.25 4.18
C TYR A 77 -6.49 -6.05 5.46
N ARG A 78 -5.44 -6.87 5.48
CA ARG A 78 -5.11 -7.78 6.58
C ARG A 78 -6.25 -8.72 6.99
N VAL A 79 -6.99 -9.25 6.01
CA VAL A 79 -7.95 -10.31 6.28
C VAL A 79 -7.22 -11.64 6.44
N THR A 80 -7.70 -12.49 7.35
CA THR A 80 -7.15 -13.83 7.58
C THR A 80 -7.92 -14.83 6.75
N VAL A 81 -7.20 -15.63 5.97
CA VAL A 81 -7.77 -16.69 5.14
C VAL A 81 -8.11 -17.90 6.01
N GLY A 82 -9.35 -18.37 5.92
CA GLY A 82 -9.82 -19.61 6.54
C GLY A 82 -9.41 -20.85 5.75
N THR A 83 -10.07 -21.98 5.99
CA THR A 83 -9.74 -23.24 5.30
C THR A 83 -10.02 -23.16 3.80
N VAL A 84 -8.95 -23.12 2.99
CA VAL A 84 -9.03 -23.12 1.52
C VAL A 84 -9.40 -24.51 1.02
N SER A 85 -10.34 -24.58 0.07
CA SER A 85 -10.71 -25.81 -0.63
C SER A 85 -10.91 -25.55 -2.12
N GLY A 86 -10.00 -26.08 -2.95
CA GLY A 86 -9.99 -25.80 -4.38
C GLY A 86 -9.83 -24.30 -4.64
N THR A 87 -10.83 -23.68 -5.26
CA THR A 87 -10.92 -22.24 -5.52
C THR A 87 -11.66 -21.44 -4.45
N SER A 88 -12.25 -22.12 -3.46
CA SER A 88 -13.00 -21.50 -2.37
C SER A 88 -12.04 -21.00 -1.30
N VAL A 89 -12.05 -19.69 -1.06
CA VAL A 89 -11.16 -18.96 -0.14
C VAL A 89 -12.03 -18.19 0.86
N PRO A 90 -12.45 -18.83 1.97
CA PRO A 90 -13.10 -18.11 3.06
C PRO A 90 -12.11 -17.17 3.73
N PHE A 91 -12.59 -16.04 4.23
CA PHE A 91 -11.77 -15.08 4.96
C PHE A 91 -12.60 -14.30 5.98
N SER A 92 -11.93 -13.74 6.97
CA SER A 92 -12.56 -12.90 8.00
C SER A 92 -11.59 -11.86 8.57
N ALA A 93 -12.11 -11.01 9.45
CA ALA A 93 -11.39 -9.93 10.13
C ALA A 93 -10.90 -8.83 9.18
N GLY A 94 -9.70 -8.29 9.41
CA GLY A 94 -9.12 -7.17 8.69
C GLY A 94 -9.80 -5.83 8.95
N SER A 95 -9.27 -4.81 8.29
CA SER A 95 -9.68 -3.40 8.40
C SER A 95 -9.90 -2.81 7.01
N GLY A 96 -10.46 -1.60 6.95
CA GLY A 96 -10.90 -0.96 5.70
C GLY A 96 -12.41 -1.03 5.54
N ASP A 97 -12.85 -1.03 4.28
CA ASP A 97 -14.24 -0.86 3.90
C ASP A 97 -15.08 -2.11 4.19
N ALA A 98 -16.39 -1.90 4.33
CA ALA A 98 -17.35 -3.01 4.41
C ALA A 98 -17.37 -3.79 3.10
N LEU A 99 -17.42 -5.12 3.18
CA LEU A 99 -17.44 -5.98 2.00
C LEU A 99 -18.58 -5.61 1.04
N PRO A 100 -18.32 -5.66 -0.29
CA PRO A 100 -19.31 -5.35 -1.29
C PRO A 100 -20.41 -6.43 -1.33
N ALA A 101 -21.42 -6.23 -2.18
CA ALA A 101 -22.48 -7.22 -2.35
C ALA A 101 -21.92 -8.57 -2.85
N GLN A 102 -22.58 -9.67 -2.50
CA GLN A 102 -22.26 -10.98 -3.07
C GLN A 102 -22.37 -10.94 -4.60
N GLY A 103 -21.44 -11.62 -5.28
CA GLY A 103 -21.30 -11.64 -6.73
C GLY A 103 -20.38 -10.55 -7.28
N THR A 104 -19.97 -9.58 -6.46
CA THR A 104 -19.03 -8.52 -6.88
C THR A 104 -17.68 -9.13 -7.25
N SER A 105 -17.11 -8.68 -8.37
CA SER A 105 -15.75 -9.01 -8.76
C SER A 105 -14.75 -8.48 -7.75
N VAL A 106 -13.80 -9.33 -7.36
CA VAL A 106 -12.76 -8.98 -6.40
C VAL A 106 -11.40 -9.45 -6.90
N THR A 107 -10.34 -8.86 -6.35
CA THR A 107 -8.98 -9.38 -6.50
C THR A 107 -8.33 -9.53 -5.13
N ALA A 108 -7.55 -10.58 -4.94
CA ALA A 108 -6.86 -10.86 -3.69
C ALA A 108 -5.33 -10.84 -3.86
N SER A 109 -4.60 -10.16 -2.99
CA SER A 109 -3.13 -10.13 -3.02
C SER A 109 -2.52 -10.41 -1.66
N LYS A 110 -1.41 -11.15 -1.63
CA LYS A 110 -0.53 -11.21 -0.45
C LYS A 110 0.25 -9.89 -0.34
N HIS A 111 0.64 -9.54 0.88
CA HIS A 111 1.55 -8.42 1.10
C HIS A 111 2.98 -8.77 0.68
N THR A 112 3.68 -7.78 0.17
CA THR A 112 5.14 -7.71 0.19
C THR A 112 5.53 -6.89 1.42
N GLU A 113 6.24 -7.51 2.35
CA GLU A 113 6.79 -6.83 3.52
C GLU A 113 8.12 -6.18 3.17
N LEU A 114 8.30 -4.95 3.62
CA LEU A 114 9.50 -4.13 3.42
C LEU A 114 9.98 -3.66 4.78
N ASP A 115 11.27 -3.87 5.02
CA ASP A 115 11.94 -3.33 6.19
C ASP A 115 12.20 -1.84 5.98
N ILE A 116 11.50 -1.01 6.74
CA ILE A 116 11.64 0.44 6.72
C ILE A 116 11.77 0.84 8.18
N ASP A 117 13.02 0.92 8.64
CA ASP A 117 13.38 1.28 10.00
C ASP A 117 13.83 2.75 10.04
N VAL A 118 12.92 3.64 10.45
CA VAL A 118 13.20 5.08 10.57
C VAL A 118 12.31 5.76 11.61
N GLU A 119 12.92 6.59 12.43
CA GLU A 119 12.19 7.48 13.34
C GLU A 119 11.33 8.49 12.56
N ALA A 120 10.00 8.39 12.70
CA ALA A 120 9.05 9.23 11.95
C ALA A 120 9.26 10.73 12.13
N SER A 121 9.69 11.15 13.33
CA SER A 121 9.96 12.55 13.66
C SER A 121 11.15 13.14 12.87
N ARG A 122 11.99 12.26 12.30
CA ARG A 122 13.25 12.61 11.63
C ARG A 122 13.15 12.58 10.12
N VAL A 123 12.06 12.03 9.59
CA VAL A 123 11.77 12.04 8.16
C VAL A 123 11.65 13.49 7.68
N LYS A 124 12.43 13.82 6.65
CA LYS A 124 12.40 15.11 5.94
C LYS A 124 11.66 15.01 4.62
N TRP A 125 11.67 13.83 4.02
CA TRP A 125 11.00 13.54 2.76
C TRP A 125 10.56 12.09 2.76
N PHE A 126 9.31 11.83 2.40
CA PHE A 126 8.82 10.51 2.06
C PHE A 126 8.10 10.61 0.72
N SER A 127 8.45 9.75 -0.23
CA SER A 127 7.78 9.68 -1.52
C SER A 127 7.56 8.22 -1.89
N VAL A 128 6.38 7.93 -2.44
CA VAL A 128 6.03 6.61 -2.92
C VAL A 128 5.24 6.71 -4.22
N GLN A 129 5.49 5.76 -5.13
CA GLN A 129 4.75 5.60 -6.37
C GLN A 129 4.66 4.12 -6.71
N CYS A 130 3.56 3.69 -7.34
CA CYS A 130 3.45 2.38 -7.95
C CYS A 130 2.97 2.52 -9.40
N ASP A 131 3.42 1.67 -10.31
CA ASP A 131 2.99 1.66 -11.72
C ASP A 131 1.62 0.98 -11.94
N LYS A 132 1.06 0.37 -10.88
CA LYS A 132 -0.30 -0.21 -10.82
C LYS A 132 -1.04 0.34 -9.61
N PRO A 133 -2.38 0.25 -9.57
CA PRO A 133 -3.12 0.62 -8.38
C PRO A 133 -2.71 -0.29 -7.21
N ALA A 134 -2.28 0.33 -6.12
CA ALA A 134 -1.67 -0.35 -4.99
C ALA A 134 -2.13 0.25 -3.65
N CYS A 135 -1.80 -0.42 -2.56
CA CYS A 135 -1.86 0.15 -1.24
C CYS A 135 -0.52 -0.02 -0.52
N LEU A 136 -0.14 1.01 0.23
CA LEU A 136 0.98 0.97 1.17
C LEU A 136 0.44 1.16 2.59
N HIS A 137 0.81 0.28 3.50
CA HIS A 137 0.53 0.38 4.91
C HIS A 137 1.84 0.50 5.69
N LEU A 138 1.96 1.52 6.53
CA LEU A 138 3.12 1.72 7.41
C LEU A 138 2.75 1.32 8.84
N TYR A 139 3.65 0.60 9.50
CA TYR A 139 3.47 0.13 10.86
C TYR A 139 4.64 0.55 11.75
N ASP A 140 4.34 0.73 13.04
CA ASP A 140 5.37 0.86 14.07
C ASP A 140 5.89 -0.50 14.55
N ASP A 141 6.83 -0.46 15.48
CA ASP A 141 7.50 -1.62 16.09
C ASP A 141 6.54 -2.50 16.92
N THR A 142 5.34 -2.00 17.22
CA THR A 142 4.28 -2.73 17.92
C THR A 142 3.20 -3.30 16.98
N ASP A 143 3.42 -3.29 15.68
CA ASP A 143 2.44 -3.68 14.64
C ASP A 143 1.20 -2.77 14.59
N THR A 144 1.28 -1.54 15.11
CA THR A 144 0.18 -0.56 15.01
C THR A 144 0.25 0.18 13.68
N LEU A 145 -0.88 0.28 12.99
CA LEU A 145 -0.97 1.01 11.71
C LEU A 145 -0.76 2.51 11.94
N ILE A 146 0.26 3.07 11.29
CA ILE A 146 0.56 4.51 11.28
C ILE A 146 -0.20 5.18 10.13
N LEU A 147 -0.08 4.62 8.93
CA LEU A 147 -0.62 5.21 7.71
C LEU A 147 -1.08 4.12 6.76
N SER A 148 -2.24 4.31 6.14
CA SER A 148 -2.73 3.51 5.02
C SER A 148 -2.92 4.42 3.82
N LEU A 149 -2.26 4.10 2.72
CA LEU A 149 -2.18 4.98 1.56
C LEU A 149 -2.55 4.21 0.28
N PRO A 150 -3.78 4.41 -0.24
CA PRO A 150 -4.12 4.00 -1.59
C PRO A 150 -3.27 4.78 -2.60
N LEU A 151 -2.73 4.08 -3.58
CA LEU A 151 -1.86 4.63 -4.63
C LEU A 151 -2.52 4.41 -5.99
N PRO A 152 -2.98 5.48 -6.67
CA PRO A 152 -3.36 5.40 -8.06
C PRO A 152 -2.16 5.00 -8.94
N ALA A 153 -2.43 4.31 -10.05
CA ALA A 153 -1.37 3.88 -10.95
C ALA A 153 -0.62 5.06 -11.55
N GLY A 154 0.70 5.10 -11.36
CA GLY A 154 1.59 6.11 -11.91
C GLY A 154 1.58 7.46 -11.18
N GLU A 155 0.74 7.63 -10.16
CA GLU A 155 0.74 8.85 -9.34
C GLU A 155 1.67 8.68 -8.15
N ASP A 156 2.52 9.68 -7.90
CA ASP A 156 3.30 9.72 -6.67
C ASP A 156 2.48 10.35 -5.54
N TRP A 157 2.71 9.84 -4.33
CA TRP A 157 2.35 10.53 -3.12
C TRP A 157 3.62 10.97 -2.41
N THR A 158 3.68 12.24 -2.04
CA THR A 158 4.87 12.83 -1.44
C THR A 158 4.50 13.66 -0.21
N TRP A 159 5.16 13.36 0.91
CA TRP A 159 5.22 14.23 2.07
C TRP A 159 6.63 14.77 2.27
N ARG A 160 6.74 16.01 2.77
CA ARG A 160 8.01 16.64 3.11
C ARG A 160 7.86 17.58 4.30
N SER A 161 8.89 17.62 5.14
CA SER A 161 8.94 18.53 6.27
C SER A 161 8.96 19.99 5.82
N GLY A 162 8.39 20.87 6.65
CA GLY A 162 8.23 22.30 6.35
C GLY A 162 7.26 22.61 5.19
N GLY A 163 6.47 21.63 4.76
CA GLY A 163 5.32 21.84 3.88
C GLY A 163 4.08 22.33 4.65
N THR A 164 2.94 22.40 3.96
CA THR A 164 1.64 22.80 4.55
C THR A 164 0.88 21.65 5.20
N VAL A 165 1.33 20.41 4.99
CA VAL A 165 0.70 19.19 5.53
C VAL A 165 1.48 18.73 6.76
N ALA A 166 0.77 18.50 7.87
CA ALA A 166 1.36 17.96 9.11
C ALA A 166 2.06 16.61 8.85
N ASN A 167 3.01 16.24 9.70
CA ASN A 167 3.68 14.95 9.59
C ASN A 167 2.67 13.80 9.72
N PRO A 168 2.41 13.00 8.68
CA PRO A 168 1.41 11.93 8.72
C PRO A 168 1.89 10.71 9.50
N PHE A 169 3.18 10.64 9.83
CA PHE A 169 3.79 9.54 10.55
C PHE A 169 3.75 9.73 12.08
N GLY A 170 3.36 10.92 12.55
CA GLY A 170 3.38 11.25 13.98
C GLY A 170 4.80 11.20 14.56
N ASN A 171 4.92 10.59 15.74
CA ASN A 171 6.19 10.43 16.46
C ASN A 171 6.62 8.96 16.61
N ASN A 172 5.87 8.00 16.08
CA ASN A 172 6.19 6.58 16.22
C ASN A 172 7.23 6.19 15.17
N ALA A 173 8.25 5.43 15.53
CA ALA A 173 9.14 4.84 14.55
C ALA A 173 8.33 4.09 13.47
N ILE A 174 8.67 4.30 12.21
CA ILE A 174 8.22 3.42 11.13
C ILE A 174 9.18 2.23 11.21
N ALA A 175 8.64 1.03 11.42
CA ALA A 175 9.44 -0.20 11.53
C ALA A 175 9.28 -1.10 10.29
N LYS A 176 8.12 -1.03 9.63
CA LYS A 176 7.90 -1.76 8.38
C LYS A 176 6.83 -1.15 7.50
N ALA A 177 6.87 -1.54 6.24
CA ALA A 177 5.80 -1.31 5.30
C ALA A 177 5.26 -2.63 4.73
N LEU A 178 3.94 -2.70 4.57
CA LEU A 178 3.27 -3.75 3.81
C LEU A 178 2.69 -3.13 2.56
N ALA A 179 2.99 -3.71 1.40
CA ALA A 179 2.46 -3.25 0.14
C ALA A 179 1.84 -4.38 -0.65
N SER A 180 0.72 -4.10 -1.31
CA SER A 180 0.16 -4.99 -2.31
C SER A 180 -0.56 -4.20 -3.40
N GLN A 181 -1.06 -4.89 -4.42
CA GLN A 181 -1.68 -4.26 -5.58
C GLN A 181 -2.96 -4.97 -5.99
N SER A 182 -3.84 -4.26 -6.70
CA SER A 182 -5.15 -4.77 -7.09
C SER A 182 -5.21 -5.30 -8.52
N SER A 183 -4.21 -5.06 -9.36
CA SER A 183 -4.23 -5.53 -10.75
C SER A 183 -3.84 -7.01 -10.84
N SER A 184 -4.68 -7.80 -11.51
CA SER A 184 -4.39 -9.20 -11.86
C SER A 184 -3.58 -9.36 -13.15
N SER A 185 -3.32 -8.27 -13.87
CA SER A 185 -2.77 -8.32 -15.23
C SER A 185 -1.26 -8.51 -15.30
N ALA A 186 -0.52 -8.07 -14.27
CA ALA A 186 0.93 -8.12 -14.21
C ALA A 186 1.43 -7.80 -12.80
N THR A 187 2.69 -8.14 -12.55
CA THR A 187 3.47 -7.62 -11.41
C THR A 187 3.57 -6.10 -11.50
N ALA A 188 3.54 -5.42 -10.35
CA ALA A 188 3.75 -3.99 -10.23
C ALA A 188 5.17 -3.67 -9.73
N THR A 189 5.67 -2.48 -10.03
CA THR A 189 6.89 -1.91 -9.47
C THR A 189 6.52 -0.79 -8.51
N LEU A 190 6.73 -1.04 -7.22
CA LEU A 190 6.63 -0.01 -6.19
C LEU A 190 7.97 0.70 -6.08
N LYS A 191 7.96 1.99 -5.78
CA LYS A 191 9.15 2.78 -5.45
C LYS A 191 8.89 3.57 -4.19
N ILE A 192 9.78 3.50 -3.22
CA ILE A 192 9.74 4.31 -2.00
C ILE A 192 11.10 4.99 -1.83
N GLY A 193 11.06 6.30 -1.56
CA GLY A 193 12.23 7.10 -1.21
C GLY A 193 11.99 7.85 0.09
N ILE A 194 12.93 7.71 1.04
CA ILE A 194 12.88 8.36 2.35
C ILE A 194 14.18 9.10 2.56
N LEU A 195 14.11 10.36 2.97
CA LEU A 195 15.24 11.18 3.41
C LEU A 195 15.04 11.54 4.88
N TYR A 196 16.02 11.32 5.75
CA TYR A 196 15.89 11.50 7.20
C TYR A 196 17.22 11.89 7.88
N ASP A 197 17.12 12.55 9.03
CA ASP A 197 18.30 12.85 9.88
C ASP A 197 18.66 11.59 10.71
N SER A 198 19.95 11.24 10.84
CA SER A 198 20.41 9.99 11.48
C SER A 198 20.66 10.15 12.97
N GLU A 199 20.43 9.11 13.78
CA GLU A 199 20.83 9.13 15.21
C GLU A 199 22.33 9.28 15.28
N VAL A 200 22.78 10.41 15.82
CA VAL A 200 24.20 10.74 15.91
C VAL A 200 24.88 9.76 16.83
#